data_AF-Q8R6Q9-F1
#
_entry.id   AF-Q8R6Q9-F1
#
_cell.length_a   1.000
_cell.length_b   1.000
_cell.length_c   1.000
_cell.angle_alpha   90.00
_cell.angle_beta   90.00
_cell.angle_gamma   90.00
#
_symmetry.space_group_name_H-M   'P 1'
#
loop_
_entity.id
_entity.type
_entity.pdbx_description
1 polymer ?
#
loop_
_entity_poly.entity_id
_entity_poly.type
_entity_poly.pdbx_seq_one_letter_code
_entity_poly.pdbx_strand_id
1 'polypeptide(L)'
;MVIKLLAEKIAIEYEKRIKEKELNEIKVRLNDSQIKILALEAKGYRELDIAKVLGIEVVTVKYHKKKIVEKIEVKNIQEAVIKAVKLGLVDIN
;
A
#
# COMPACT_ATOMS: atom_id res chain seq x y z
N MET A 1 11.58 27.09 25.10
CA MET A 1 10.43 27.98 24.89
C MET A 1 9.20 27.12 24.56
N VAL A 2 8.21 27.05 25.44
CA VAL A 2 7.08 26.09 25.40
C VAL A 2 6.27 26.15 24.09
N ILE A 3 6.20 27.33 23.45
CA ILE A 3 5.48 27.55 22.19
C ILE A 3 6.03 26.68 21.04
N LYS A 4 7.36 26.51 20.95
CA LYS A 4 7.99 25.70 19.89
C LYS A 4 7.59 24.23 19.99
N LEU A 5 7.58 23.68 21.20
CA LEU A 5 7.18 22.29 21.46
C LEU A 5 5.70 22.05 21.14
N LEU A 6 4.84 23.04 21.41
CA LEU A 6 3.42 22.95 21.08
C LEU A 6 3.19 22.94 19.56
N ALA A 7 3.87 23.81 18.82
CA ALA A 7 3.80 23.84 17.36
C ALA A 7 4.29 22.53 16.73
N GLU A 8 5.41 21.98 17.23
CA GLU A 8 5.96 20.69 16.79
C GLU A 8 4.96 19.55 17.04
N LYS A 9 4.35 19.49 18.23
CA LYS A 9 3.34 18.47 18.56
C LYS A 9 2.11 18.54 17.65
N ILE A 10 1.63 19.74 17.34
CA ILE A 10 0.48 19.94 16.45
C ILE A 10 0.81 19.45 15.03
N ALA A 11 1.99 19.76 14.50
CA ALA A 11 2.41 19.31 13.18
C ALA A 11 2.45 17.77 13.08
N ILE A 12 3.04 17.12 14.09
CA ILE A 12 3.13 15.65 14.16
C ILE A 12 1.73 14.99 14.16
N GLU A 13 0.82 15.48 15.01
CA GLU A 13 -0.55 14.94 15.08
C GLU A 13 -1.33 15.17 13.78
N TYR A 14 -1.12 16.32 13.12
CA TYR A 14 -1.74 16.61 11.83
C TYR A 14 -1.26 15.66 10.73
N GLU A 15 0.06 15.44 10.63
CA GLU A 15 0.63 14.48 9.68
C GLU A 15 0.11 13.06 9.93
N LYS A 16 -0.01 12.66 11.20
CA LYS A 16 -0.55 11.36 11.58
C LYS A 16 -1.99 11.18 11.11
N ARG A 17 -2.86 12.17 11.34
CA ARG A 17 -4.26 12.14 10.89
C ARG A 17 -4.39 12.08 9.37
N ILE A 18 -3.52 12.79 8.63
CA ILE A 18 -3.50 12.70 7.15
C ILE A 18 -3.14 11.28 6.71
N LYS A 19 -2.08 10.70 7.27
CA LYS A 19 -1.66 9.33 6.95
C LYS A 19 -2.75 8.31 7.26
N GLU A 20 -3.40 8.42 8.42
CA GLU A 20 -4.51 7.54 8.81
C GLU A 20 -5.70 7.64 7.85
N LYS A 21 -6.06 8.87 7.43
CA LYS A 21 -7.12 9.09 6.45
C LYS A 21 -6.78 8.46 5.10
N GLU A 22 -5.57 8.70 4.59
CA GLU A 22 -5.11 8.13 3.32
C GLU A 22 -5.05 6.59 3.37
N LEU A 23 -4.56 6.02 4.47
CA LEU A 23 -4.56 4.57 4.67
C LEU A 23 -5.97 3.98 4.63
N ASN A 24 -6.93 4.62 5.31
CA ASN A 24 -8.32 4.18 5.33
C ASN A 24 -8.97 4.25 3.94
N GLU A 25 -8.72 5.32 3.18
CA GLU A 25 -9.22 5.45 1.80
C GLU A 25 -8.68 4.33 0.90
N ILE A 26 -7.39 4.00 0.99
CA ILE A 26 -6.81 2.89 0.22
C ILE A 26 -7.38 1.54 0.64
N LYS A 27 -7.53 1.29 1.95
CA LYS A 27 -8.14 0.05 2.46
C LYS A 27 -9.57 -0.16 1.97
N VAL A 28 -10.35 0.91 1.81
CA VAL A 28 -11.71 0.84 1.25
C VAL A 28 -11.68 0.56 -0.26
N ARG A 29 -10.69 1.10 -0.99
CA ARG A 29 -10.58 0.91 -2.45
C ARG A 29 -10.10 -0.49 -2.82
N LEU A 30 -9.14 -1.06 -2.09
CA LEU A 30 -8.55 -2.37 -2.36
C LEU A 30 -9.34 -3.50 -1.71
N ASN A 31 -9.42 -4.64 -2.39
CA ASN A 31 -9.92 -5.86 -1.75
C ASN A 31 -8.78 -6.68 -1.13
N ASP A 32 -9.13 -7.68 -0.33
CA ASP A 32 -8.15 -8.52 0.38
C ASP A 32 -7.16 -9.21 -0.55
N SER A 33 -7.61 -9.70 -1.71
CA SER A 33 -6.71 -10.32 -2.71
C SER A 33 -5.69 -9.32 -3.26
N GLN A 34 -6.10 -8.07 -3.48
CA GLN A 34 -5.22 -7.01 -3.95
C GLN A 34 -4.19 -6.63 -2.88
N ILE A 35 -4.59 -6.58 -1.60
CA ILE A 35 -3.66 -6.32 -0.48
C ILE A 35 -2.65 -7.46 -0.36
N LYS A 36 -3.08 -8.72 -0.48
CA LYS A 36 -2.18 -9.88 -0.46
C LYS A 36 -1.16 -9.84 -1.60
N ILE A 37 -1.59 -9.53 -2.83
CA ILE A 37 -0.69 -9.39 -3.98
C ILE A 37 0.32 -8.26 -3.73
N LEU A 38 -0.12 -7.12 -3.21
CA LEU A 38 0.75 -5.99 -2.91
C LEU A 38 1.80 -6.33 -1.83
N ALA A 39 1.43 -7.13 -0.83
CA ALA A 39 2.36 -7.62 0.19
C ALA A 39 3.40 -8.60 -0.38
N LEU A 40 2.99 -9.49 -1.30
CA LEU A 40 3.93 -10.40 -1.96
C LEU A 40 4.88 -9.67 -2.91
N GLU A 41 4.40 -8.65 -3.63
CA GLU A 41 5.25 -7.75 -4.43
C GLU A 41 6.26 -7.01 -3.54
N ALA A 42 5.85 -6.54 -2.35
CA ALA A 42 6.75 -5.90 -1.39
C ALA A 42 7.87 -6.83 -0.90
N LYS A 43 7.59 -8.13 -0.81
CA LYS A 43 8.57 -9.19 -0.49
C LYS A 43 9.40 -9.65 -1.70
N GLY A 44 9.20 -9.04 -2.88
CA GLY A 44 9.97 -9.35 -4.10
C GLY A 44 9.52 -10.60 -4.87
N TYR A 45 8.31 -11.12 -4.59
CA TYR A 45 7.79 -12.28 -5.33
C TYR A 45 7.50 -11.91 -6.79
N ARG A 46 7.81 -12.83 -7.71
CA ARG A 46 7.47 -12.68 -9.12
C ARG A 46 6.04 -13.14 -9.37
N GLU A 47 5.44 -12.70 -10.49
CA GLU A 47 4.04 -13.03 -10.83
C GLU A 47 3.73 -14.52 -10.83
N LEU A 48 4.69 -15.36 -11.26
CA LEU A 48 4.57 -16.82 -11.21
C LEU A 48 4.52 -17.36 -9.78
N ASP A 49 5.30 -16.79 -8.88
CA ASP A 49 5.34 -17.22 -7.48
C ASP A 49 4.10 -16.73 -6.72
N ILE A 50 3.65 -15.50 -7.01
CA ILE A 50 2.37 -14.97 -6.49
C ILE A 50 1.19 -15.84 -6.93
N ALA A 51 1.15 -16.23 -8.21
CA ALA A 51 0.12 -17.11 -8.75
C ALA A 51 0.06 -18.45 -8.00
N LYS A 52 1.23 -19.07 -7.80
CA LYS A 52 1.36 -20.32 -7.02
C LYS A 52 0.91 -20.15 -5.57
N VAL A 53 1.38 -19.10 -4.90
CA VAL A 53 1.08 -18.82 -3.48
C VAL A 53 -0.41 -18.60 -3.26
N LEU A 54 -1.09 -17.93 -4.19
CA LEU A 54 -2.51 -17.60 -4.09
C LEU A 54 -3.43 -18.64 -4.74
N GLY A 55 -2.89 -19.66 -5.42
CA GLY A 55 -3.68 -20.66 -6.14
C GLY A 55 -4.51 -20.09 -7.29
N ILE A 56 -3.98 -19.08 -7.98
CA ILE A 56 -4.65 -18.41 -9.11
C ILE A 56 -3.77 -18.38 -10.35
N GLU A 57 -4.36 -18.13 -11.50
CA GLU A 57 -3.62 -17.98 -12.76
C GLU A 57 -2.77 -16.70 -12.79
N VAL A 58 -1.64 -16.76 -13.51
CA VAL A 58 -0.74 -15.61 -13.70
C VAL A 58 -1.46 -14.43 -14.37
N VAL A 59 -2.40 -14.71 -15.28
CA VAL A 59 -3.24 -13.67 -15.90
C VAL A 59 -4.10 -12.93 -14.88
N THR A 60 -4.58 -13.63 -13.84
CA THR A 60 -5.37 -13.05 -12.75
C THR A 60 -4.49 -12.18 -11.85
N VAL A 61 -3.23 -12.58 -11.61
CA VAL A 61 -2.25 -11.72 -10.92
C VAL A 61 -2.03 -10.42 -11.69
N LYS A 62 -1.79 -10.50 -13.01
CA LYS A 62 -1.62 -9.32 -13.88
C LYS A 62 -2.84 -8.41 -13.86
N TYR A 63 -4.04 -8.99 -13.91
CA TYR A 63 -5.30 -8.25 -13.78
C TYR A 63 -5.36 -7.48 -12.46
N HIS A 64 -5.11 -8.14 -11.33
CA HIS A 64 -5.11 -7.48 -10.02
C HIS A 64 -4.05 -6.40 -9.91
N LYS A 65 -2.82 -6.62 -10.42
CA LYS A 65 -1.76 -5.60 -10.45
C LYS A 65 -2.20 -4.35 -11.21
N LYS A 66 -2.82 -4.52 -12.39
CA LYS A 66 -3.39 -3.40 -13.15
C LYS A 66 -4.45 -2.65 -12.32
N LYS A 67 -5.37 -3.39 -11.68
CA LYS A 67 -6.41 -2.79 -10.82
C LYS A 67 -5.86 -2.11 -9.57
N ILE A 68 -4.77 -2.60 -9.00
CA ILE A 68 -4.09 -1.95 -7.86
C ILE A 68 -3.55 -0.59 -8.29
N VAL A 69 -2.82 -0.55 -9.41
CA VAL A 69 -2.25 0.68 -9.97
C VAL A 69 -3.34 1.70 -10.28
N GLU A 70 -4.44 1.28 -10.90
CA GLU A 70 -5.61 2.14 -11.16
C GLU A 70 -6.24 2.69 -9.86
N LYS A 71 -6.46 1.85 -8.85
CA LYS A 71 -7.15 2.24 -7.61
C LYS A 71 -6.30 3.12 -6.67
N ILE A 72 -4.99 2.91 -6.68
CA ILE A 72 -4.02 3.70 -5.88
C ILE A 72 -3.59 4.97 -6.63
N GLU A 73 -3.92 5.08 -7.93
CA GLU A 73 -3.63 6.23 -8.80
C GLU A 73 -2.12 6.49 -8.95
N VAL A 74 -1.38 5.42 -9.25
CA VAL A 74 0.08 5.45 -9.47
C VAL A 74 0.41 4.94 -10.88
N LYS A 75 1.68 5.04 -11.30
CA LYS A 75 2.07 4.69 -12.68
C LYS A 75 2.38 3.21 -12.87
N ASN A 76 2.82 2.53 -11.82
CA ASN A 76 3.26 1.15 -11.87
C ASN A 76 3.13 0.47 -10.49
N ILE A 77 3.33 -0.85 -10.46
CA ILE A 77 3.17 -1.63 -9.23
C ILE A 77 4.24 -1.29 -8.18
N GLN A 78 5.44 -0.89 -8.59
CA GLN A 78 6.52 -0.53 -7.69
C GLN A 78 6.19 0.76 -6.91
N GLU A 79 5.60 1.75 -7.58
CA GLU A 79 5.06 2.95 -6.92
C GLU A 79 3.93 2.59 -5.94
N ALA A 80 3.05 1.65 -6.30
CA ALA A 80 2.02 1.15 -5.39
C ALA A 80 2.62 0.50 -4.13
N VAL A 81 3.66 -0.32 -4.29
CA VAL A 81 4.39 -0.95 -3.18
C VAL A 81 5.01 0.11 -2.27
N ILE A 82 5.75 1.06 -2.83
CA ILE A 82 6.39 2.15 -2.07
C ILE A 82 5.34 2.93 -1.26
N LYS A 83 4.20 3.26 -1.89
CA LYS A 83 3.12 3.98 -1.23
C LYS A 83 2.49 3.14 -0.10
N ALA A 84 2.23 1.86 -0.35
CA ALA A 84 1.65 0.97 0.65
C ALA A 84 2.57 0.75 1.86
N VAL A 85 3.88 0.64 1.66
CA VAL A 85 4.87 0.55 2.75
C VAL A 85 4.91 1.85 3.55
N LYS A 86 4.96 3.00 2.89
CA LYS A 86 4.96 4.32 3.57
C LYS A 86 3.73 4.56 4.45
N LEU A 87 2.59 3.99 4.05
CA LEU A 87 1.33 4.08 4.79
C LEU A 87 1.18 2.96 5.84
N GLY A 88 2.12 2.02 5.94
CA GLY A 88 2.02 0.87 6.84
C GLY A 88 0.90 -0.11 6.46
N LEU A 89 0.48 -0.13 5.19
CA LEU A 89 -0.51 -1.08 4.68
C LEU A 89 0.10 -2.49 4.52
N VAL A 90 1.37 -2.55 4.12
CA VAL A 90 2.14 -3.79 3.95
C VAL A 90 3.55 -3.60 4.49
N ASP A 91 4.20 -4.70 4.87
CA ASP A 91 5.59 -4.73 5.33
C ASP A 91 6.49 -5.37 4.25
N ILE A 92 7.76 -4.99 4.25
CA ILE A 92 8.83 -5.56 3.41
C ILE A 92 9.46 -6.78 4.09
N ASN A 93 9.31 -6.91 5.42
CA ASN A 93 9.82 -8.04 6.22
C ASN A 93 8.95 -9.31 6.08
#